data_AF-A0AAN6H3Y5-F1
#
_entry.id   AF-A0AAN6H3Y5-F1
#
_cell.length_a   1.000
_cell.length_b   1.000
_cell.length_c   1.000
_cell.angle_alpha   90.00
_cell.angle_beta   90.00
_cell.angle_gamma   90.00
#
_symmetry.space_group_name_H-M   'P 1'
#
loop_
_entity.id
_entity.type
_entity.pdbx_description
1 polymer ?
#
loop_
_entity_poly.entity_id
_entity_poly.type
_entity_poly.pdbx_seq_one_letter_code
_entity_poly.pdbx_strand_id
1 'polypeptide(L)' 'MSWAFIAALKKNPQQSYVSLLNSIRDELDGKYTQKPQLSCSHPLDTNILYVM' A
#
# COMPACT_ATOMS: atom_id res chain seq x y z
N MET A 1 10.46 -1.15 1.60
CA MET A 1 9.13 -1.74 1.30
C MET A 1 8.48 -2.45 2.49
N SER A 2 9.03 -3.53 3.04
CA SER A 2 8.38 -4.31 4.14
C SER A 2 8.04 -3.46 5.37
N TRP A 3 8.96 -2.59 5.80
CA TRP A 3 8.74 -1.66 6.92
C TRP A 3 7.53 -0.73 6.68
N ALA A 4 7.46 -0.06 5.52
CA ALA A 4 6.39 0.87 5.19
C ALA A 4 5.03 0.17 5.04
N PHE A 5 5.00 -1.05 4.46
CA PHE A 5 3.81 -1.88 4.38
C PHE A 5 3.25 -2.24 5.77
N ILE A 6 4.11 -2.71 6.67
CA ILE A 6 3.72 -3.04 8.05
C ILE A 6 3.26 -1.79 8.80
N ALA A 7 3.96 -0.66 8.64
CA ALA A 7 3.61 0.60 9.27
C ALA A 7 2.23 1.11 8.82
N ALA A 8 1.96 1.10 7.51
CA ALA A 8 0.67 1.49 6.93
C ALA A 8 -0.49 0.65 7.49
N LEU A 9 -0.36 -0.69 7.47
CA LEU A 9 -1.41 -1.59 7.99
C LEU A 9 -1.61 -1.47 9.50
N LYS A 10 -0.56 -1.20 10.27
CA LYS A 10 -0.70 -0.96 11.72
C LYS A 10 -1.47 0.33 12.03
N LYS A 11 -1.28 1.38 11.24
CA LYS A 11 -1.98 2.67 11.40
C LYS A 11 -3.44 2.57 10.95
N ASN A 12 -3.69 1.87 9.85
CA ASN A 12 -5.03 1.65 9.34
C ASN A 12 -5.12 0.25 8.69
N PRO A 13 -5.73 -0.72 9.39
CA PRO A 13 -5.81 -2.09 8.89
C PRO A 13 -6.92 -2.31 7.85
N GLN A 14 -7.87 -1.37 7.70
CA GLN A 14 -9.00 -1.50 6.79
C GLN A 14 -8.87 -0.48 5.66
N GLN A 15 -8.19 -0.89 4.60
CA GLN A 15 -7.88 -0.03 3.45
C GLN A 15 -8.14 -0.77 2.14
N SER A 16 -8.55 -0.03 1.11
CA SER A 16 -8.54 -0.56 -0.25
C SER A 16 -7.12 -0.72 -0.79
N TYR A 17 -6.94 -1.49 -1.86
CA TYR A 17 -5.61 -1.65 -2.50
C TYR A 17 -4.99 -0.30 -2.89
N VAL A 18 -5.77 0.62 -3.45
CA VAL A 18 -5.29 1.97 -3.81
C VAL A 18 -4.94 2.80 -2.56
N SER A 19 -5.78 2.73 -1.52
CA SER A 19 -5.52 3.44 -0.26
C SER A 19 -4.25 2.92 0.40
N LEU A 20 -4.02 1.60 0.39
CA LEU A 20 -2.83 0.98 0.95
C LEU A 20 -1.56 1.41 0.19
N LEU A 21 -1.58 1.44 -1.15
CA LEU A 21 -0.45 1.94 -1.94
C LEU A 21 -0.12 3.40 -1.63
N ASN A 22 -1.14 4.25 -1.45
CA ASN A 22 -0.95 5.65 -1.06
C ASN A 22 -0.38 5.76 0.35
N SER A 23 -0.92 5.01 1.33
CA SER A 23 -0.38 5.00 2.70
C SER A 23 1.09 4.52 2.74
N ILE A 24 1.45 3.51 1.95
CA ILE A 24 2.86 3.07 1.83
C ILE A 24 3.71 4.18 1.22
N ARG A 25 3.21 4.89 0.21
CA ARG A 25 3.92 6.01 -0.41
C ARG A 25 4.20 7.11 0.62
N ASP A 26 3.21 7.44 1.45
CA ASP A 26 3.34 8.47 2.48
C ASP A 26 4.36 8.07 3.55
N GLU A 27 4.45 6.79 3.94
CA GLU A 27 5.49 6.30 4.86
C GLU A 27 6.91 6.41 4.28
N LEU A 28 7.04 6.30 2.96
CA LEU A 28 8.31 6.37 2.25
C LEU A 28 8.76 7.80 1.96
N ASP A 29 7.83 8.75 1.90
CA ASP A 29 8.12 10.14 1.49
C ASP A 29 9.17 10.79 2.39
N GLY A 30 10.12 11.50 1.76
CA GLY A 30 11.27 12.12 2.44
C GLY A 30 12.32 11.17 3.02
N LYS A 31 12.08 9.85 3.09
CA LYS A 31 13.01 8.85 3.65
C LYS A 31 13.60 7.92 2.60
N TYR A 32 12.81 7.61 1.57
CA TYR A 32 13.16 6.67 0.53
C TYR A 32 12.69 7.18 -0.84
N THR A 33 13.44 6.87 -1.88
CA THR A 33 13.09 7.21 -3.26
C THR A 33 12.20 6.16 -3.95
N GLN A 34 11.94 5.05 -3.25
CA GLN A 34 11.13 3.94 -3.76
C GLN A 34 9.68 4.38 -3.98
N LYS A 35 9.05 3.90 -5.06
CA LYS A 35 7.62 4.09 -5.32
C LYS A 35 6.91 2.75 -5.20
N PRO A 36 5.86 2.63 -4.37
CA PRO A 36 5.11 1.39 -4.25
C PRO A 36 4.38 1.09 -5.57
N GLN A 37 4.43 -0.16 -5.99
CA GLN A 37 3.74 -0.67 -7.19
C GLN A 37 3.08 -2.00 -6.84
N LEU A 38 1.92 -2.25 -7.44
CA LEU A 38 1.18 -3.50 -7.32
C LEU A 38 1.08 -4.12 -8.72
N SER A 39 1.53 -5.37 -8.83
CA SER A 39 1.32 -6.19 -10.02
C SER A 39 0.31 -7.28 -9.68
N CYS A 40 -0.56 -7.63 -10.64
CA CYS A 40 -1.57 -8.67 -10.48
C CYS A 40 -1.62 -9.54 -11.75
N SER A 41 -2.05 -10.79 -11.60
CA SER A 41 -2.21 -11.74 -12.71
C SER A 41 -3.40 -11.43 -13.62
N HIS A 42 -4.33 -10.59 -13.15
CA HIS A 42 -5.57 -10.24 -13.84
C HIS A 42 -5.94 -8.77 -13.52
N PRO A 43 -6.86 -8.14 -14.28
CA PRO A 43 -7.40 -6.84 -13.91
C PRO A 43 -7.98 -6.86 -12.48
N LEU A 44 -7.64 -5.85 -11.68
CA LEU A 44 -8.04 -5.72 -10.29
C LEU A 44 -8.72 -4.36 -10.10
N ASP A 45 -9.93 -4.34 -9.54
CA ASP A 45 -10.51 -3.12 -9.00
C ASP A 45 -9.76 -2.75 -7.72
N THR A 46 -9.04 -1.63 -7.75
CA THR A 46 -8.19 -1.22 -6.62
C THR A 46 -8.98 -0.55 -5.49
N ASN A 47 -10.29 -0.32 -5.66
CA ASN A 47 -11.14 0.25 -4.63
C ASN A 47 -11.68 -0.78 -3.64
N ILE A 48 -11.56 -2.08 -3.93
CA ILE A 48 -11.96 -3.13 -3.00
C ILE A 48 -10.98 -3.22 -1.82
N LEU A 49 -11.45 -3.76 -0.69
CA LEU A 49 -10.67 -3.95 0.53
C LEU A 49 -9.47 -4.88 0.26
N TYR A 50 -8.27 -4.46 0.70
CA TYR A 50 -7.11 -5.34 0.76
C TYR A 50 -7.35 -6.43 1.82
N VAL A 51 -7.20 -7.68 1.41
CA VAL A 51 -7.20 -8.85 2.30
C VAL A 51 -5.87 -9.58 2.16
N MET A 52 -5.39 -10.16 3.27
CA MET A 52 -4.15 -10.94 3.32
C MET A 52 -4.46 -12.43 3.20
#